data_AF-A0A1J5SUH1-F1
#
_entry.id   AF-A0A1J5SUH1-F1
#
_cell.length_a   1.000
_cell.length_b   1.000
_cell.length_c   1.000
_cell.angle_alpha   90.00
_cell.angle_beta   90.00
_cell.angle_gamma   90.00
#
_symmetry.space_group_name_H-M   'P 1'
#
loop_
_entity.id
_entity.type
_entity.pdbx_description
1 polymer ?
#
loop_
_entity_poly.entity_id
_entity_poly.type
_entity_poly.pdbx_seq_one_letter_code
_entity_poly.pdbx_strand_id
1 'polypeptide(L)'
;MIDDLKLFQLLKIVKHEKNLQSLLRLGISYHTIARFTEQVSKEGLVILTDEGIVLSEIGEKKYEELKIANKRMNKEEWIEREEKSKINKLDPDFIFLPDQRELII
;
A
#
# COMPACT_ATOMS: atom_id res chain seq x y z
N MET A 1 -10.79 -13.00 -0.89
CA MET A 1 -9.49 -13.25 -1.54
C MET A 1 -8.47 -12.30 -0.90
N ILE A 2 -7.27 -12.78 -0.59
CA ILE A 2 -6.19 -11.90 -0.09
C ILE A 2 -5.55 -11.26 -1.32
N ASP A 3 -5.44 -9.93 -1.33
CA ASP A 3 -4.75 -9.24 -2.43
C ASP A 3 -3.24 -9.52 -2.36
N ASP A 4 -2.60 -9.69 -3.52
CA ASP A 4 -1.16 -10.01 -3.63
C ASP A 4 -0.25 -9.01 -2.90
N LEU A 5 -0.61 -7.72 -2.91
CA LEU A 5 0.10 -6.67 -2.17
C LEU A 5 -0.01 -6.89 -0.64
N LYS A 6 -1.19 -7.26 -0.16
CA LYS A 6 -1.44 -7.50 1.27
C LYS A 6 -0.73 -8.77 1.74
N LEU A 7 -0.76 -9.81 0.92
CA LEU A 7 -0.02 -11.05 1.15
C LEU A 7 1.48 -10.79 1.19
N PHE A 8 2.01 -10.03 0.24
CA PHE A 8 3.42 -9.65 0.21
C PHE A 8 3.84 -8.90 1.48
N GLN A 9 3.08 -7.90 1.92
CA GLN A 9 3.37 -7.14 3.14
C GLN A 9 3.32 -8.02 4.40
N LEU A 10 2.36 -8.94 4.48
CA LEU A 10 2.28 -9.88 5.58
C LEU A 10 3.51 -10.81 5.65
N LEU A 11 3.89 -11.42 4.52
CA LEU A 11 5.07 -12.27 4.44
C LEU A 11 6.36 -11.48 4.71
N LYS A 12 6.43 -10.22 4.27
CA LYS A 12 7.54 -9.30 4.55
C LYS A 12 7.70 -9.05 6.05
N ILE A 13 6.60 -8.81 6.76
CA ILE A 13 6.59 -8.63 8.22
C ILE A 13 7.11 -9.89 8.91
N VAL A 14 6.55 -11.04 8.56
CA VAL A 14 6.97 -12.33 9.14
C VAL A 14 8.47 -12.59 8.87
N LYS A 15 8.99 -12.20 7.71
CA LYS A 15 10.40 -12.42 7.32
C LYS A 15 11.40 -11.43 7.94
N HIS A 16 11.07 -10.13 7.99
CA HIS A 16 12.05 -9.07 8.25
C HIS A 16 11.67 -8.10 9.36
N GLU A 17 10.37 -7.84 9.57
CA GLU A 17 9.90 -6.81 10.48
C GLU A 17 8.73 -7.34 11.31
N LYS A 18 8.92 -7.61 12.60
CA LYS A 18 7.81 -7.90 13.53
C LYS A 18 6.86 -6.69 13.74
N ASN A 19 6.97 -5.64 12.91
CA ASN A 19 6.22 -4.40 13.03
C ASN A 19 4.97 -4.42 12.14
N LEU A 20 3.81 -4.59 12.77
CA LEU A 20 2.50 -4.59 12.12
C LEU A 20 2.05 -3.20 11.60
N GLN A 21 2.76 -2.11 11.93
CA GLN A 21 2.38 -0.75 11.52
C GLN A 21 2.28 -0.57 10.01
N SER A 22 3.07 -1.30 9.22
CA SER A 22 2.98 -1.25 7.75
C SER A 22 1.65 -1.76 7.20
N LEU A 23 1.03 -2.77 7.84
CA LEU A 23 -0.32 -3.25 7.48
C LEU A 23 -1.41 -2.29 7.97
N LEU A 24 -1.22 -1.70 9.15
CA LEU A 24 -2.17 -0.71 9.70
C LEU A 24 -2.24 0.55 8.82
N ARG A 25 -1.10 1.01 8.27
CA ARG A 25 -1.07 2.13 7.31
C ARG A 25 -1.83 1.85 6.02
N LEU A 26 -2.00 0.58 5.65
CA LEU A 26 -2.81 0.15 4.50
C LEU A 26 -4.31 0.00 4.86
N GLY A 27 -4.72 0.44 6.05
CA GLY A 27 -6.09 0.35 6.54
C GLY A 27 -6.52 -1.06 6.95
N ILE A 28 -5.57 -2.00 7.12
CA ILE A 28 -5.89 -3.39 7.47
C ILE A 28 -6.12 -3.48 8.98
N SER A 29 -7.31 -3.93 9.37
CA SER A 29 -7.66 -4.11 10.79
C SER A 29 -6.93 -5.32 11.41
N TYR A 30 -6.70 -5.28 12.72
CA TYR A 30 -6.10 -6.39 13.47
C TYR A 30 -6.83 -7.73 13.28
N HIS A 31 -8.17 -7.70 13.24
CA HIS A 31 -8.97 -8.89 12.93
C HIS A 31 -8.59 -9.45 11.54
N THR A 32 -8.44 -8.59 10.54
CA THR A 32 -8.13 -9.02 9.18
C THR A 32 -6.74 -9.63 9.12
N ILE A 33 -5.77 -9.05 9.85
CA ILE A 33 -4.41 -9.60 9.98
C ILE A 33 -4.47 -10.99 10.60
N ALA A 34 -5.18 -11.16 11.72
CA ALA A 34 -5.33 -12.46 12.40
C ALA A 34 -5.93 -13.53 11.47
N ARG A 35 -6.97 -13.17 10.71
CA ARG A 35 -7.60 -14.06 9.73
C ARG A 35 -6.62 -14.43 8.61
N PHE A 36 -5.83 -13.47 8.12
CA PHE A 36 -4.84 -13.73 7.08
C PHE A 36 -3.71 -14.62 7.58
N THR A 37 -3.18 -14.39 8.79
CA THR A 37 -2.18 -15.27 9.40
C THR A 37 -2.69 -16.69 9.57
N GLU A 38 -3.95 -16.88 9.95
CA GLU A 38 -4.55 -18.21 10.04
C GLU A 38 -4.68 -18.86 8.66
N GLN A 39 -5.06 -18.09 7.64
CA GLN A 39 -5.17 -18.58 6.27
C GLN A 39 -3.79 -18.97 5.70
N VAL A 40 -2.76 -18.11 5.81
CA VAL A 40 -1.42 -18.45 5.33
C VAL A 40 -0.77 -19.58 6.12
N SER A 41 -1.17 -19.77 7.39
CA SER A 41 -0.76 -20.93 8.19
C SER A 41 -1.41 -22.22 7.66
N LYS A 42 -2.71 -22.19 7.35
CA LYS A 42 -3.41 -23.34 6.72
C LYS A 42 -2.86 -23.67 5.33
N GLU A 43 -2.45 -22.65 4.58
CA GLU A 43 -1.81 -22.80 3.26
C GLU A 43 -0.34 -23.27 3.38
N GLY A 44 0.20 -23.43 4.59
CA GLY A 44 1.55 -23.90 4.83
C GLY A 44 2.64 -22.90 4.42
N LEU A 45 2.30 -21.62 4.26
CA LEU A 45 3.24 -20.55 3.93
C LEU A 45 3.99 -20.04 5.17
N VAL A 46 3.41 -20.21 6.36
CA VAL A 46 4.02 -19.84 7.63
C VAL A 46 3.96 -21.00 8.61
N ILE A 47 5.04 -21.14 9.40
CA ILE A 47 5.18 -22.14 10.45
C ILE A 47 5.15 -21.41 11.78
N LEU A 48 4.32 -21.90 12.69
CA LEU A 48 4.33 -21.49 14.09
C LEU A 48 5.40 -22.30 14.81
N THR A 49 6.42 -21.62 15.33
CA THR A 49 7.44 -22.18 16.22
C THR A 49 7.24 -21.63 17.63
N ASP A 50 7.90 -22.23 18.61
CA ASP A 50 7.81 -21.79 20.01
C ASP A 50 8.31 -20.33 20.21
N GLU A 51 9.11 -19.82 19.28
CA GLU A 51 9.69 -18.47 19.30
C GLU A 51 8.91 -17.44 18.47
N GLY A 52 7.87 -17.88 17.74
CA GLY A 52 7.00 -17.00 16.96
C GLY A 52 6.52 -17.61 15.63
N ILE A 53 6.32 -16.73 14.64
CA ILE A 53 5.88 -17.12 13.30
C ILE A 53 7.07 -16.93 12.36
N VAL A 54 7.41 -17.99 11.62
CA VAL A 54 8.47 -17.98 10.59
C VAL A 54 7.90 -18.38 9.24
N LEU A 55 8.54 -17.96 8.15
CA LEU A 55 8.16 -18.43 6.82
C LEU A 55 8.56 -19.89 6.63
N SER A 56 7.70 -20.68 5.98
CA SER A 56 8.09 -21.97 5.45
C SER A 56 8.90 -21.80 4.16
N GLU A 57 9.53 -22.87 3.68
CA GLU A 57 10.22 -22.86 2.38
C GLU A 57 9.28 -22.46 1.22
N ILE A 58 8.02 -22.89 1.29
CA ILE A 58 6.97 -22.51 0.33
C ILE A 58 6.63 -21.02 0.48
N GLY A 59 6.54 -20.53 1.72
CA GLY A 59 6.33 -19.12 2.02
C GLY A 59 7.46 -18.23 1.53
N GLU A 60 8.71 -18.67 1.65
CA GLU A 60 9.87 -17.95 1.15
C GLU A 60 9.86 -17.84 -0.37
N LYS A 61 9.57 -18.95 -1.06
CA LYS A 61 9.45 -18.95 -2.52
C LYS A 61 8.33 -18.00 -2.97
N LYS A 62 7.16 -18.08 -2.32
CA LYS A 62 6.04 -17.19 -2.61
C LYS A 62 6.37 -15.72 -2.34
N TYR A 63 7.11 -15.45 -1.27
CA TYR A 63 7.59 -14.10 -0.96
C TYR A 63 8.52 -13.55 -2.05
N GLU A 64 9.49 -14.33 -2.54
CA GLU A 64 10.39 -13.86 -3.60
C GLU A 64 9.66 -13.67 -4.94
N GLU A 65 8.70 -14.53 -5.28
CA GLU A 65 7.81 -14.34 -6.45
C GLU A 65 7.06 -13.00 -6.36
N LEU A 66 6.40 -12.76 -5.22
CA LEU A 66 5.64 -11.53 -4.97
C LEU A 66 6.53 -10.29 -4.90
N LYS A 67 7.75 -10.41 -4.38
CA LYS A 67 8.73 -9.33 -4.32
C LYS A 67 9.16 -8.89 -5.71
N ILE A 68 9.37 -9.83 -6.63
CA ILE A 68 9.70 -9.53 -8.03
C ILE A 68 8.51 -8.85 -8.71
N ALA A 69 7.29 -9.37 -8.50
CA ALA A 69 6.07 -8.77 -9.04
C ALA A 69 5.85 -7.33 -8.54
N ASN A 70 5.97 -7.10 -7.22
CA ASN A 70 5.83 -5.78 -6.61
C ASN A 70 6.95 -4.81 -7.05
N LYS A 71 8.19 -5.29 -7.24
CA LYS A 71 9.29 -4.45 -7.75
C LYS A 71 9.04 -3.96 -9.18
N ARG A 72 8.31 -4.73 -10.00
CA ARG A 72 7.94 -4.36 -11.37
C ARG A 72 6.80 -3.34 -11.42
N MET A 73 5.87 -3.38 -10.47
CA MET A 73 4.75 -2.44 -10.39
C MET A 73 5.20 -1.01 -9.95
N ASN A 74 6.29 -0.89 -9.19
CA ASN A 74 6.60 0.31 -8.43
C ASN A 74 7.52 1.34 -9.12
N LYS A 75 7.38 1.54 -10.44
CA LYS A 75 8.07 2.64 -11.16
C LYS A 75 7.14 3.77 -11.58
N GLU A 76 5.85 3.51 -11.73
CA GLU A 76 4.87 4.49 -12.22
C GLU A 76 3.98 5.06 -11.09
N GLU A 77 3.90 4.42 -9.92
CA GLU A 77 3.06 4.83 -8.79
C GLU A 77 3.73 5.80 -7.78
N TRP A 78 5.01 6.17 -7.96
CA TRP A 78 5.73 6.98 -6.95
C TRP A 78 5.33 8.46 -6.88
N ILE A 79 4.69 8.98 -7.92
CA ILE A 79 4.22 10.36 -7.96
C ILE A 79 2.82 10.35 -8.55
N GLU A 80 1.81 10.23 -7.70
CA GLU A 80 0.45 10.60 -8.09
C GLU A 80 0.50 12.09 -8.48
N ARG A 81 0.32 12.41 -9.77
CA ARG A 81 0.20 13.80 -10.21
C ARG A 81 -1.03 14.38 -9.54
N GLU A 82 -0.84 15.34 -8.64
CA GLU A 82 -1.93 16.08 -8.03
C GLU A 82 -2.62 16.95 -9.09
N GLU A 83 -3.64 16.41 -9.76
CA GLU A 83 -4.43 17.16 -10.75
C GLU A 83 -5.45 18.10 -10.07
N LYS A 84 -5.77 17.89 -8.79
CA LYS A 84 -6.78 18.68 -8.05
C LYS A 84 -6.35 20.11 -7.75
N SER A 85 -5.06 20.35 -7.50
CA SER A 85 -4.50 21.69 -7.20
C SER A 85 -3.84 22.32 -8.43
N LYS A 86 -4.02 21.72 -9.61
CA LYS A 86 -3.46 22.23 -10.85
C LYS A 86 -4.22 23.48 -11.27
N ILE A 87 -3.62 24.64 -11.02
CA ILE A 87 -4.14 25.92 -11.50
C ILE A 87 -4.01 25.90 -13.02
N ASN A 88 -5.13 26.13 -13.71
CA ASN A 88 -5.13 26.32 -15.15
C ASN A 88 -4.25 27.52 -15.50
N LYS A 89 -3.35 27.36 -16.46
CA LYS A 89 -2.55 28.48 -16.97
C LYS A 89 -3.51 29.53 -17.53
N LEU A 90 -3.45 30.74 -17.01
CA LEU A 90 -4.12 31.89 -17.62
C LEU A 90 -3.42 32.18 -18.95
N ASP A 91 -4.21 32.53 -19.96
CA ASP A 91 -3.72 32.99 -21.25
C ASP A 91 -2.91 34.29 -21.05
N PRO A 92 -1.78 34.51 -21.75
CA PRO A 92 -1.06 35.79 -21.71
C PRO A 92 -1.95 37.01 -22.01
N ASP A 93 -3.02 36.83 -22.79
CA ASP A 93 -3.98 37.88 -23.16
C ASP A 93 -5.18 37.94 -22.21
N PHE A 94 -5.15 37.23 -21.07
CA PHE A 94 -6.23 37.24 -20.11
C PHE A 94 -6.31 38.58 -19.36
N ILE A 95 -7.30 39.39 -19.74
CA ILE A 95 -7.66 40.61 -19.02
C ILE A 95 -8.68 40.25 -17.94
N PHE A 96 -8.25 40.26 -16.67
CA PHE A 96 -9.15 40.15 -15.53
C PHE A 96 -9.89 41.48 -15.30
N LEU A 97 -11.21 41.48 -15.43
CA LEU A 97 -12.05 42.63 -15.09
C LEU A 97 -12.93 42.26 -13.89
N PRO A 98 -12.69 42.81 -12.68
CA PRO A 98 -13.51 42.53 -11.52
C PRO A 98 -14.94 43.05 -11.71
N ASP A 99 -15.95 42.27 -11.33
CA ASP A 99 -17.35 42.74 -11.30
C ASP A 99 -17.47 43.79 -10.19
N GLN A 100 -17.95 44.98 -10.55
CA GLN A 100 -18.12 46.10 -9.61
C GLN A 100 -19.08 45.78 -8.46
N ARG A 101 -19.91 44.73 -8.60
CA ARG A 101 -20.82 44.24 -7.56
C ARG A 101 -20.13 43.47 -6.44
N GLU A 102 -18.91 42.98 -6.65
CA GLU A 102 -18.11 42.31 -5.60
C GLU A 102 -17.29 43.30 -4.76
N LEU A 103 -17.28 44.59 -5.13
CA LEU A 103 -16.55 45.66 -4.43
C LEU A 103 -17.39 46.39 -3.37
N ILE A 104 -18.60 45.90 -3.07
CA ILE A 104 -19.45 46.49 -2.03
C ILE A 104 -18.98 45.95 -0.67
N ILE A 105 -18.07 46.71 -0.04
CA ILE A 105 -17.71 46.61 1.38
C ILE A 105 -18.74 47.37 2.20
#